data_AF-A0A3D4NI28-F1
#
_entry.id   AF-A0A3D4NI28-F1
#
_cell.length_a   1.000
_cell.length_b   1.000
_cell.length_c   1.000
_cell.angle_alpha   90.00
_cell.angle_beta   90.00
_cell.angle_gamma   90.00
#
_symmetry.space_group_name_H-M   'P 1'
#
loop_
_entity.id
_entity.type
_entity.pdbx_description
1 polymer ?
#
loop_
_entity_poly.entity_id
_entity_poly.type
_entity_poly.pdbx_seq_one_letter_code
_entity_poly.pdbx_strand_id
1 'polypeptide(L)' 'GMTAIAIPDAAMADEKYVHADGILRTLTAFRPSAFGLPALEWA' A
#
# COMPACT_ATOMS: atom_id res chain seq x y z
N GLY A 1 2.02 12.34 12.51
CA GLY A 1 2.28 10.96 12.05
C GLY A 1 2.03 10.91 10.55
N MET A 2 2.77 10.08 9.83
CA MET A 2 2.54 9.81 8.41
C MET A 2 1.90 8.42 8.27
N THR A 3 0.94 8.26 7.37
CA THR A 3 0.37 6.94 7.03
C THR A 3 1.34 6.20 6.10
N ALA A 4 1.67 4.96 6.42
CA ALA A 4 2.57 4.13 5.63
C ALA A 4 1.84 2.89 5.07
N ILE A 5 1.86 2.73 3.75
CA ILE A 5 1.36 1.53 3.06
C ILE A 5 2.58 0.76 2.55
N ALA A 6 2.77 -0.48 3.00
CA ALA A 6 3.86 -1.34 2.56
C ALA A 6 3.47 -2.15 1.32
N ILE A 7 4.42 -2.34 0.40
CA ILE A 7 4.28 -3.22 -0.75
C ILE A 7 5.44 -4.22 -0.73
N PRO A 8 5.37 -5.25 0.11
CA PRO A 8 6.44 -6.22 0.24
C PRO A 8 6.58 -7.10 -1.00
N ASP A 9 7.81 -7.55 -1.24
CA ASP A 9 8.08 -8.62 -2.18
C ASP A 9 7.34 -9.91 -1.75
N ALA A 10 6.95 -10.76 -2.71
CA ALA A 10 6.21 -11.99 -2.43
C ALA A 10 7.01 -12.98 -1.56
N ALA A 11 8.34 -12.92 -1.57
CA ALA A 11 9.19 -13.74 -0.73
C ALA A 11 9.31 -13.22 0.72
N MET A 12 8.77 -12.04 1.03
CA MET A 12 8.83 -11.43 2.36
C MET A 12 7.55 -11.69 3.16
N ALA A 13 7.73 -12.09 4.42
CA ALA A 13 6.63 -12.30 5.36
C ALA A 13 6.02 -10.96 5.81
N ASP A 14 4.70 -10.92 5.88
CA ASP A 14 3.90 -9.74 6.27
C ASP A 14 4.22 -9.26 7.68
N GLU A 15 4.67 -10.18 8.54
CA GLU A 15 5.07 -9.92 9.93
C GLU A 15 6.21 -8.89 10.04
N LYS A 16 6.98 -8.67 8.96
CA LYS A 16 8.02 -7.63 8.92
C LYS A 16 7.45 -6.21 8.75
N TYR A 17 6.18 -6.08 8.41
CA TYR A 17 5.52 -4.82 8.07
C TYR A 17 4.42 -4.42 9.06
N VAL A 18 4.48 -4.93 10.30
CA VAL A 18 3.55 -4.61 11.39
C VAL A 18 3.46 -3.12 11.73
N HIS A 19 4.44 -2.31 11.28
CA HIS A 19 4.46 -0.87 11.48
C HIS A 19 3.75 -0.09 10.37
N ALA A 20 3.33 -0.74 9.28
CA ALA A 20 2.58 -0.11 8.21
C ALA A 20 1.09 -0.10 8.56
N ASP A 21 0.40 0.98 8.21
CA ASP A 21 -1.05 1.12 8.34
C ASP A 21 -1.80 0.23 7.34
N GLY A 22 -1.11 -0.27 6.31
CA GLY A 22 -1.64 -1.27 5.38
C GLY A 22 -0.57 -1.97 4.56
N ILE A 23 -0.92 -3.11 3.99
CA ILE A 23 -0.05 -3.92 3.13
C ILE A 23 -0.77 -4.19 1.81
N LEU A 24 -0.10 -3.95 0.69
CA LEU A 24 -0.56 -4.29 -0.66
C LEU A 24 0.43 -5.24 -1.34
N ARG A 25 -0.03 -6.06 -2.28
CA ARG A 25 0.85 -6.95 -3.07
C ARG A 25 1.34 -6.35 -4.38
N THR A 26 0.73 -5.26 -4.80
CA THR A 26 1.09 -4.53 -6.02
C THR A 26 0.72 -3.06 -5.82
N LEU A 27 1.51 -2.18 -6.41
CA LEU A 27 1.24 -0.75 -6.42
C LEU A 27 -0.07 -0.43 -7.16
N THR A 28 -0.43 -1.23 -8.17
CA THR A 28 -1.69 -1.05 -8.91
C THR A 28 -2.95 -1.28 -8.07
N ALA A 29 -2.82 -1.94 -6.91
CA ALA A 29 -3.93 -2.10 -5.98
C ALA A 29 -4.17 -0.86 -5.10
N PHE A 30 -3.25 0.12 -5.14
CA PHE A 30 -3.40 1.35 -4.38
C PHE A 30 -4.53 2.20 -4.97
N ARG A 31 -5.46 2.63 -4.10
CA ARG A 31 -6.61 3.48 -4.44
C ARG A 31 -6.44 4.85 -3.78
N PRO A 32 -5.87 5.85 -4.47
CA PRO A 32 -5.60 7.15 -3.86
C PRO A 32 -6.86 7.88 -3.37
N SER A 33 -8.02 7.62 -4.00
CA SER A 33 -9.32 8.17 -3.60
C SER A 33 -9.75 7.79 -2.19
N ALA A 34 -9.31 6.64 -1.67
CA ALA A 34 -9.56 6.24 -0.28
C ALA A 34 -8.82 7.13 0.73
N PHE A 35 -7.80 7.87 0.28
CA PHE A 35 -6.99 8.80 1.07
C PHE A 35 -7.28 10.26 0.72
N GLY A 36 -8.38 10.55 0.02
CA GLY A 36 -8.77 11.90 -0.39
C GLY A 36 -7.96 12.47 -1.56
N LEU A 37 -7.17 11.64 -2.24
CA LEU A 37 -6.41 12.04 -3.43
C LEU A 37 -7.24 11.78 -4.71
N PRO A 38 -6.92 12.42 -5.84
CA PRO A 38 -7.56 12.14 -7.12
C PRO A 38 -7.45 10.67 -7.52
N ALA A 39 -8.46 10.15 -8.22
CA ALA A 39 -8.39 8.80 -8.78
C ALA A 39 -7.18 8.67 -9.73
N LEU A 40 -6.44 7.58 -9.57
CA LEU A 40 -5.34 7.23 -10.46
C LEU A 40 -5.78 5.99 -11.26
N GLU A 41 -5.88 6.16 -12.56
CA GLU A 41 -6.08 5.04 -13.50
C GLU A 41 -4.71 4.44 -13.82
N TRP A 42 -4.54 3.17 -13.50
CA TRP A 42 -3.36 2.40 -13.87
C TRP A 42 -3.48 1.98 -15.34
N ALA A 43 -2.62 2.51 -16.20
CA ALA A 43 -2.59 2.22 -17.64
C ALA A 43 -1.89 0.90 -17.97
#